data_AF-A0A815UMN6-F1
#
_entry.id   AF-A0A815UMN6-F1
#
_cell.length_a   1.000
_cell.length_b   1.000
_cell.length_c   1.000
_cell.angle_alpha   90.00
_cell.angle_beta   90.00
_cell.angle_gamma   90.00
#
_symmetry.space_group_name_H-M   'P 1'
#
loop_
_entity.id
_entity.type
_entity.pdbx_description
1 polymer ?
#
loop_
_entity_poly.entity_id
_entity_poly.type
_entity_poly.pdbx_seq_one_letter_code
_entity_poly.pdbx_strand_id
1 'polypeptide(L)' 'AIVAQVLGKPEEYVTVHVSSDQKLLFSGTNDPAAIIELTSIGLPMNETGKITKEIMSLFEKKT' A
#
# COMPACT_ATOMS: atom_id res chain seq x y z
N ALA A 1 -3.11 5.50 10.34
CA ALA A 1 -1.82 5.77 11.00
C ALA A 1 -0.59 5.38 10.16
N ILE A 2 -0.40 4.11 9.76
CA ILE A 2 0.89 3.63 9.20
C ILE A 2 1.28 4.33 7.89
N VAL A 3 0.37 4.49 6.93
CA VAL A 3 0.65 5.19 5.67
C VAL A 3 1.11 6.64 5.91
N ALA A 4 0.49 7.33 6.86
CA ALA A 4 0.86 8.70 7.24
C ALA A 4 2.26 8.77 7.86
N GLN A 5 2.60 7.83 8.75
CA GLN A 5 3.93 7.73 9.34
C GLN A 5 5.01 7.46 8.28
N VAL A 6 4.77 6.50 7.37
CA VAL A 6 5.73 6.14 6.31
C VAL A 6 5.96 7.31 5.35
N LEU A 7 4.92 8.09 5.07
CA LEU A 7 5.02 9.27 4.20
C LEU A 7 5.52 10.53 4.93
N GLY A 8 5.62 10.51 6.28
CA GLY A 8 5.94 11.69 7.09
C GLY A 8 4.90 12.81 6.97
N LYS A 9 3.63 12.48 6.74
CA LYS A 9 2.54 13.45 6.53
C LYS A 9 1.54 13.41 7.68
N PRO A 10 0.87 14.53 8.00
CA PRO A 10 -0.28 14.52 8.88
C PRO A 10 -1.34 13.52 8.40
N GLU A 11 -1.92 12.76 9.34
CA GLU A 11 -2.90 11.72 9.01
C GLU A 11 -4.18 12.29 8.35
N GLU A 12 -4.55 13.52 8.70
CA GLU A 12 -5.65 14.28 8.08
C GLU A 12 -5.49 14.53 6.58
N TYR A 13 -4.26 14.43 6.04
CA TYR A 13 -3.99 14.56 4.61
C TYR A 13 -3.85 13.23 3.88
N VAL A 14 -4.05 12.11 4.57
CA VAL A 14 -3.93 10.77 3.99
C VAL A 14 -5.31 10.17 3.78
N THR A 15 -5.67 9.92 2.53
CA THR A 15 -6.88 9.19 2.16
C THR A 15 -6.52 7.73 1.87
N VAL A 16 -7.35 6.81 2.35
CA VAL A 16 -7.21 5.37 2.08
C VAL A 16 -8.53 4.84 1.53
N HIS A 17 -8.46 4.09 0.44
CA HIS A 17 -9.58 3.37 -0.14
C HIS A 17 -9.22 1.89 -0.26
N VAL A 18 -10.09 1.01 0.20
CA VAL A 18 -9.91 -0.45 0.12
C VAL A 18 -11.13 -1.04 -0.57
N SER A 19 -10.89 -1.75 -1.67
CA SER A 19 -11.91 -2.52 -2.37
C SER A 19 -11.62 -4.01 -2.15
N SER A 20 -12.41 -4.66 -1.28
CA SER A 20 -12.26 -6.08 -0.97
C SER A 20 -12.94 -6.98 -2.01
N ASP A 21 -12.76 -8.29 -1.88
CA ASP A 21 -13.48 -9.32 -2.66
C ASP A 21 -13.30 -9.18 -4.19
N GLN A 22 -12.17 -8.59 -4.60
CA GLN A 22 -11.83 -8.42 -6.00
C GLN A 22 -11.37 -9.74 -6.60
N LYS A 23 -11.88 -10.05 -7.80
CA LYS A 23 -11.41 -11.20 -8.57
C LYS A 23 -10.11 -10.81 -9.27
N LEU A 24 -8.99 -11.21 -8.66
CA LEU A 24 -7.65 -10.95 -9.19
C LEU A 24 -7.02 -12.24 -9.73
N LEU A 25 -6.28 -12.10 -10.82
CA LEU A 25 -5.35 -13.11 -11.31
C LEU A 25 -3.95 -12.49 -11.30
N PHE A 26 -3.04 -13.08 -10.54
CA PHE A 26 -1.65 -12.64 -10.45
C PHE A 26 -0.73 -13.80 -10.82
N SER A 27 0.17 -13.58 -11.78
CA SER A 27 1.05 -14.63 -12.31
C SER A 27 0.31 -15.91 -12.76
N GLY A 28 -0.94 -15.77 -13.20
CA GLY A 28 -1.78 -16.88 -13.68
C GLY A 28 -2.53 -17.66 -12.59
N THR A 29 -2.39 -17.30 -11.31
CA THR A 29 -3.15 -17.92 -10.22
C THR A 29 -4.16 -16.95 -9.61
N ASN A 30 -5.18 -17.50 -8.95
CA ASN A 30 -6.17 -16.76 -8.16
C ASN A 30 -5.84 -16.77 -6.66
N ASP A 31 -4.56 -16.97 -6.31
CA ASP A 31 -4.09 -16.87 -4.94
C ASP A 31 -4.31 -15.44 -4.40
N PRO A 32 -4.36 -15.25 -3.07
CA PRO A 32 -4.53 -13.93 -2.47
C PRO A 32 -3.53 -12.92 -3.03
N ALA A 33 -4.05 -11.83 -3.60
CA ALA A 33 -3.27 -10.77 -4.22
C ALA A 33 -3.90 -9.40 -3.94
N ALA A 34 -3.11 -8.36 -4.08
CA ALA A 34 -3.56 -6.98 -3.98
C ALA A 34 -2.89 -6.12 -5.06
N ILE A 35 -3.62 -5.14 -5.57
CA ILE A 35 -3.08 -4.06 -6.39
C ILE A 35 -3.14 -2.80 -5.54
N ILE A 36 -2.01 -2.12 -5.39
CA ILE A 36 -1.88 -0.93 -4.55
C ILE A 36 -1.36 0.21 -5.40
N GLU A 37 -2.08 1.33 -5.38
CA GLU A 37 -1.62 2.60 -5.92
C GLU A 37 -1.36 3.57 -4.76
N LEU A 38 -0.16 4.16 -4.74
CA LEU A 38 0.23 5.16 -3.76
C LEU A 38 0.69 6.42 -4.47
N THR A 39 -0.11 7.47 -4.35
CA THR A 39 0.18 8.79 -4.91
C THR A 39 0.37 9.81 -3.80
N SER A 40 1.40 10.65 -3.95
CA SER A 40 1.77 11.64 -2.94
C SER A 40 2.53 12.78 -3.59
N ILE A 41 2.14 14.02 -3.27
CA ILE A 41 2.92 15.20 -3.68
C ILE A 41 4.29 15.13 -3.01
N GLY A 42 5.35 15.15 -3.82
CA GLY A 42 6.74 15.06 -3.35
C GLY A 42 7.16 13.67 -2.87
N LEU A 43 6.61 12.59 -3.44
CA LEU A 43 7.01 11.23 -3.07
C LEU A 43 8.54 11.04 -3.25
N PRO A 44 9.28 10.64 -2.20
CA PRO A 44 10.73 10.51 -2.27
C PRO A 44 11.10 9.26 -3.08
N MET A 45 11.48 9.47 -4.35
CA MET A 45 11.76 8.40 -5.30
C MET A 45 12.86 7.44 -4.83
N ASN A 46 13.86 7.95 -4.10
CA ASN A 46 14.96 7.19 -3.50
C ASN A 46 14.52 6.29 -2.32
N GLU A 47 13.37 6.54 -1.71
CA GLU A 47 12.84 5.77 -0.59
C GLU A 47 11.70 4.83 -0.99
N THR A 48 11.30 4.81 -2.27
CA THR A 48 10.17 4.01 -2.78
C THR A 48 10.25 2.55 -2.35
N GLY A 49 11.44 1.92 -2.39
CA GLY A 49 11.61 0.52 -1.96
C GLY A 49 11.31 0.30 -0.47
N LYS A 50 11.71 1.23 0.40
CA LYS A 50 11.44 1.18 1.84
C LYS A 50 9.96 1.43 2.12
N ILE A 51 9.37 2.44 1.46
CA ILE A 51 7.95 2.78 1.57
C ILE A 51 7.08 1.59 1.16
N THR A 52 7.37 0.98 0.01
CA THR A 52 6.65 -0.20 -0.47
C THR A 52 6.75 -1.35 0.53
N LYS A 53 7.94 -1.63 1.07
CA LYS A 53 8.11 -2.71 2.05
C LYS A 53 7.25 -2.51 3.32
N GLU A 54 7.26 -1.31 3.89
CA GLU A 54 6.46 -1.00 5.08
C GLU A 54 4.96 -1.13 4.79
N ILE A 55 4.48 -0.65 3.64
CA ILE A 55 3.07 -0.77 3.26
C ILE A 55 2.68 -2.22 3.01
N MET A 56 3.50 -3.00 2.30
CA MET A 56 3.23 -4.42 2.02
C MET A 56 3.16 -5.26 3.29
N SER A 57 3.94 -4.91 4.33
CA SER A 57 3.90 -5.59 5.62
C SER A 57 2.52 -5.56 6.30
N LEU A 58 1.65 -4.60 5.93
CA LEU A 58 0.26 -4.53 6.40
C LEU A 58 -0.60 -5.67 5.89
N PHE A 59 -0.30 -6.15 4.69
CA PHE A 59 -1.06 -7.18 3.97
C PHE A 59 -0.53 -8.58 4.27
N GLU A 60 0.77 -8.72 4.55
CA GLU A 60 1.38 -9.99 4.97
C GLU A 60 0.91 -10.45 6.35
N LYS A 61 0.43 -9.55 7.21
CA LYS A 61 0.22 -9.81 8.64
C LYS A 61 -1.22 -10.04 9.07
N LYS A 62 -2.12 -10.38 8.14
CA LYS A 62 -3.52 -10.67 8.50
C LYS A 62 -4.14 -11.71 7.58
N THR A 63 -3.85 -12.97 7.86
CA THR A 63 -4.79 -14.09 7.65
C THR A 63 -4.51 -15.15 8.71
#